data_AF-X0V5G3-F1
#
_entry.id   AF-X0V5G3-F1
#
_cell.length_a   1.000
_cell.length_b   1.000
_cell.length_c   1.000
_cell.angle_alpha   90.00
_cell.angle_beta   90.00
_cell.angle_gamma   90.00
#
_symmetry.space_group_name_H-M   'P 1'
#
loop_
_entity.id
_entity.type
_entity.pdbx_description
1 polymer ?
#
loop_
_entity_poly.entity_id
_entity_poly.type
_entity_poly.pdbx_seq_one_letter_code
_entity_poly.pdbx_strand_id
1 'polypeptide(L)'
;VEGGIKDADHDYVMGVKNIALGSGVKVDGEKIFIPLSFKSFGMGIRLFSAVLLFVPFVFYGYDYYLWQIIVLALATLGVILVSAKFLSIKTFDRATIRKYIALQSFLRYSLVPLLLVRSIGIVPSVLLIIFPIAWYLLFAPLFGEKLFRPRM
;
A
#
# COMPACT_ATOMS: atom_id res chain seq x y z
N VAL A 1 3.21 -9.33 -1.61
CA VAL A 1 3.61 -8.82 -2.95
C VAL A 1 4.71 -7.78 -2.82
N GLU A 2 4.46 -6.66 -2.14
CA GLU A 2 5.40 -5.54 -1.97
C GLU A 2 6.76 -5.92 -1.36
N GLY A 3 6.76 -6.71 -0.28
CA GLY A 3 7.99 -7.16 0.38
C GLY A 3 8.92 -7.96 -0.53
N GLY A 4 8.35 -8.76 -1.46
CA GLY A 4 9.16 -9.54 -2.40
C GLY A 4 9.88 -8.69 -3.46
N ILE A 5 9.38 -7.49 -3.78
CA ILE A 5 10.13 -6.53 -4.60
C ILE A 5 11.26 -5.90 -3.79
N LYS A 6 10.99 -5.54 -2.52
CA LYS A 6 11.94 -4.88 -1.61
C LYS A 6 13.17 -5.75 -1.34
N ASP A 7 12.97 -7.06 -1.21
CA ASP A 7 14.01 -8.03 -0.87
C ASP A 7 14.57 -8.79 -2.10
N ALA A 8 14.16 -8.44 -3.33
CA ALA A 8 14.48 -9.18 -4.56
C ALA A 8 15.99 -9.28 -4.88
N ASP A 9 16.80 -8.32 -4.43
CA ASP A 9 18.25 -8.30 -4.62
C ASP A 9 18.97 -9.32 -3.73
N HIS A 10 18.50 -9.52 -2.50
CA HIS A 10 19.10 -10.44 -1.53
C HIS A 10 18.47 -11.84 -1.62
N ASP A 11 17.16 -11.91 -1.81
CA ASP A 11 16.43 -13.18 -1.89
C ASP A 11 16.93 -14.04 -3.05
N TYR A 12 17.36 -13.41 -4.16
CA TYR A 12 17.95 -14.10 -5.31
C TYR A 12 19.28 -14.77 -4.95
N VAL A 13 20.17 -14.05 -4.26
CA VAL A 13 21.48 -14.56 -3.80
C VAL A 13 21.29 -15.66 -2.76
N MET A 14 20.31 -15.52 -1.89
CA MET A 14 20.02 -16.45 -0.79
C MET A 14 19.16 -17.65 -1.22
N GLY A 15 18.78 -17.76 -2.50
CA GLY A 15 17.99 -18.88 -3.03
C GLY A 15 16.58 -18.98 -2.44
N VAL A 16 16.03 -17.87 -1.95
CA VAL A 16 14.71 -17.84 -1.30
C VAL A 16 13.62 -18.09 -2.34
N LYS A 17 12.68 -19.00 -2.04
CA LYS A 17 11.51 -19.24 -2.88
C LYS A 17 10.38 -18.30 -2.46
N ASN A 18 10.19 -17.21 -3.21
CA ASN A 18 9.06 -16.30 -3.02
C ASN A 18 8.32 -16.06 -4.34
N ILE A 19 7.11 -15.49 -4.27
CA ILE A 19 6.26 -15.23 -5.45
C ILE A 19 6.93 -14.24 -6.41
N ALA A 20 7.74 -13.28 -5.92
CA ALA A 20 8.41 -12.30 -6.76
C ALA A 20 9.47 -12.95 -7.66
N LEU A 21 10.40 -13.70 -7.06
CA LEU A 21 11.43 -14.46 -7.78
C LEU A 21 10.81 -15.55 -8.65
N GLY A 22 9.83 -16.30 -8.12
CA GLY A 22 9.11 -17.33 -8.87
C GLY A 22 8.34 -16.79 -10.08
N SER A 23 7.92 -15.53 -10.05
CA SER A 23 7.28 -14.87 -11.20
C SER A 23 8.27 -14.25 -12.18
N GLY A 24 9.57 -14.22 -11.85
CA GLY A 24 10.64 -13.68 -12.69
C GLY A 24 11.06 -12.25 -12.38
N VAL A 25 10.75 -11.71 -11.20
CA VAL A 25 11.31 -10.42 -10.74
C VAL A 25 12.82 -10.57 -10.59
N LYS A 26 13.59 -9.64 -11.15
CA LYS A 26 15.06 -9.65 -11.11
C LYS A 26 15.60 -8.26 -10.85
N VAL A 27 16.72 -8.19 -10.12
CA VAL A 27 17.49 -6.97 -9.92
C VAL A 27 18.85 -7.17 -10.58
N ASP A 28 19.25 -6.23 -11.44
CA ASP A 28 20.54 -6.21 -12.13
C ASP A 28 21.20 -4.85 -11.90
N GLY A 29 22.13 -4.80 -10.95
CA GLY A 29 22.69 -3.55 -10.42
C GLY A 29 21.59 -2.62 -9.90
N GLU A 30 21.47 -1.44 -10.51
CA GLU A 30 20.45 -0.44 -10.17
C GLU A 30 19.13 -0.61 -10.93
N LYS A 31 19.00 -1.61 -11.81
CA LYS A 31 17.77 -1.83 -12.59
C LYS A 31 16.96 -2.94 -11.97
N ILE A 32 15.65 -2.75 -11.90
CA ILE A 32 14.69 -3.80 -11.52
C ILE A 32 13.82 -4.15 -12.73
N PHE A 33 13.74 -5.44 -13.01
CA PHE A 33 12.81 -6.01 -13.95
C PHE A 33 11.63 -6.64 -13.21
N ILE A 34 10.44 -6.08 -13.40
CA ILE A 34 9.18 -6.61 -12.87
C ILE A 34 8.37 -7.16 -14.05
N PRO A 35 8.19 -8.48 -14.17
CA PRO A 35 7.46 -9.09 -15.29
C PRO A 35 5.97 -8.82 -15.20
N LEU A 36 5.30 -8.84 -16.37
CA LEU A 36 3.86 -8.56 -16.47
C LEU A 36 3.03 -9.52 -15.62
N SER A 37 3.42 -10.80 -15.53
CA SER A 37 2.78 -11.81 -14.66
C SER A 37 2.68 -11.33 -13.21
N PHE A 38 3.78 -10.83 -12.65
CA PHE A 38 3.82 -10.31 -11.29
C PHE A 38 3.02 -9.02 -11.15
N LYS A 39 3.08 -8.12 -12.15
CA LYS A 39 2.27 -6.88 -12.15
C LYS A 39 0.78 -7.19 -12.15
N SER A 40 0.34 -8.09 -13.02
CA SER A 40 -1.05 -8.53 -13.12
C SER A 40 -1.52 -9.22 -11.85
N PHE A 41 -0.71 -10.09 -11.25
CA PHE A 41 -1.02 -10.70 -9.97
C PHE A 41 -1.16 -9.66 -8.85
N GLY A 42 -0.18 -8.77 -8.74
CA GLY A 42 -0.18 -7.68 -7.76
C GLY A 42 -1.40 -6.78 -7.90
N MET A 43 -1.71 -6.32 -9.12
CA MET A 43 -2.88 -5.48 -9.39
C MET A 43 -4.20 -6.25 -9.26
N GLY A 44 -4.24 -7.53 -9.61
CA GLY A 44 -5.42 -8.38 -9.43
C GLY A 44 -5.86 -8.44 -7.97
N ILE A 45 -4.92 -8.64 -7.04
CA ILE A 45 -5.20 -8.58 -5.60
C ILE A 45 -5.73 -7.19 -5.20
N ARG A 46 -5.19 -6.10 -5.76
CA ARG A 46 -5.66 -4.73 -5.45
C ARG A 46 -7.07 -4.47 -5.94
N LEU A 47 -7.36 -4.85 -7.18
CA LEU A 47 -8.68 -4.69 -7.77
C LEU A 47 -9.71 -5.54 -7.04
N PHE A 48 -9.37 -6.78 -6.71
CA PHE A 48 -10.23 -7.64 -5.90
C PHE A 48 -10.52 -7.02 -4.52
N SER A 49 -9.49 -6.52 -3.83
CA SER A 49 -9.66 -5.82 -2.55
C SER A 49 -10.53 -4.56 -2.68
N ALA A 50 -10.36 -3.80 -3.77
CA ALA A 50 -11.16 -2.62 -4.05
C ALA A 50 -12.64 -2.99 -4.27
N VAL A 51 -12.93 -4.06 -5.01
CA VAL A 51 -14.31 -4.56 -5.17
C VAL A 51 -14.92 -4.93 -3.82
N LEU A 52 -14.20 -5.68 -2.98
CA LEU A 52 -14.67 -6.07 -1.65
C LEU A 52 -15.02 -4.87 -0.77
N LEU A 53 -14.27 -3.78 -0.88
CA LEU A 53 -14.52 -2.55 -0.13
C LEU A 53 -15.89 -1.94 -0.44
N PHE A 54 -16.41 -2.14 -1.65
CA PHE A 54 -17.70 -1.60 -2.07
C PHE A 54 -18.89 -2.55 -1.86
N VAL A 55 -18.64 -3.79 -1.45
CA VAL A 55 -19.69 -4.79 -1.18
C VAL A 55 -20.75 -4.29 -0.17
N PRO A 56 -20.39 -3.62 0.95
CA PRO A 56 -21.37 -3.04 1.89
C PRO A 56 -22.42 -2.13 1.24
N PHE A 57 -22.04 -1.34 0.24
CA PHE A 57 -22.94 -0.38 -0.42
C PHE A 57 -23.86 -1.04 -1.44
N VAL A 58 -23.42 -2.13 -2.06
CA VAL A 58 -24.16 -2.80 -3.14
C VAL A 58 -25.10 -3.89 -2.59
N PHE A 59 -24.63 -4.67 -1.61
CA PHE A 59 -25.32 -5.90 -1.17
C PHE A 59 -25.95 -5.82 0.22
N TYR A 60 -25.41 -4.99 1.11
CA TYR A 60 -25.85 -4.95 2.52
C TYR A 60 -26.76 -3.76 2.85
N GLY A 61 -27.06 -2.88 1.88
CA GLY A 61 -28.06 -1.83 2.03
C GLY A 61 -27.76 -0.80 3.12
N TYR A 62 -26.49 -0.62 3.49
CA TYR A 62 -26.11 0.37 4.49
C TYR A 62 -26.42 1.79 4.02
N ASP A 63 -26.97 2.60 4.92
CA ASP A 63 -27.35 3.99 4.65
C ASP A 63 -26.12 4.92 4.72
N TYR A 64 -25.53 5.17 3.55
CA TYR A 64 -24.39 6.06 3.36
C TYR A 64 -24.77 7.27 2.52
N TYR A 65 -24.21 8.43 2.86
CA TYR A 65 -24.35 9.61 2.02
C TYR A 65 -23.51 9.48 0.74
N LEU A 66 -24.03 9.99 -0.39
CA LEU A 66 -23.34 9.94 -1.68
C LEU A 66 -21.90 10.49 -1.62
N TRP A 67 -21.66 11.55 -0.86
CA TRP A 67 -20.32 12.12 -0.71
C TRP A 67 -19.32 11.15 -0.04
N GLN A 68 -19.78 10.28 0.87
CA GLN A 68 -18.92 9.29 1.54
C GLN A 68 -18.44 8.24 0.54
N ILE A 69 -19.35 7.81 -0.34
CA ILE A 69 -19.06 6.85 -1.42
C ILE A 69 -18.06 7.48 -2.41
N ILE A 70 -18.27 8.74 -2.80
CA ILE A 70 -17.36 9.48 -3.69
C ILE A 70 -15.96 9.59 -3.08
N VAL A 71 -15.85 10.00 -1.81
CA VAL A 71 -14.56 10.11 -1.11
C VAL A 71 -13.85 8.76 -1.03
N LEU A 72 -14.58 7.69 -0.69
CA LEU A 72 -14.03 6.33 -0.65
C LEU A 72 -13.57 5.85 -2.03
N ALA A 73 -14.32 6.15 -3.09
CA ALA A 73 -13.97 5.82 -4.47
C ALA A 73 -12.69 6.54 -4.91
N LEU A 74 -12.56 7.84 -4.63
CA LEU A 74 -11.35 8.62 -4.93
C LEU A 74 -10.15 8.10 -4.15
N ALA A 75 -10.30 7.80 -2.85
CA ALA A 75 -9.22 7.24 -2.04
C ALA A 75 -8.78 5.86 -2.55
N THR A 76 -9.74 5.01 -2.94
CA THR A 76 -9.47 3.69 -3.52
C THR A 76 -8.75 3.80 -4.88
N LEU A 77 -9.17 4.74 -5.72
CA LEU A 77 -8.48 5.04 -6.98
C LEU A 77 -7.04 5.49 -6.72
N GLY A 78 -6.82 6.32 -5.70
CA GLY A 78 -5.48 6.71 -5.25
C GLY A 78 -4.59 5.50 -4.91
N VAL A 79 -5.14 4.51 -4.19
CA VAL A 79 -4.42 3.26 -3.86
C VAL A 79 -4.06 2.49 -5.12
N ILE A 80 -4.98 2.37 -6.07
CA ILE A 80 -4.77 1.67 -7.35
C ILE A 80 -3.67 2.38 -8.16
N LEU A 81 -3.72 3.70 -8.28
CA LEU A 81 -2.74 4.50 -9.03
C LEU A 81 -1.34 4.40 -8.43
N VAL A 82 -1.22 4.52 -7.10
CA VAL A 82 0.07 4.36 -6.41
C VAL A 82 0.59 2.93 -6.60
N SER A 83 -0.29 1.92 -6.56
CA SER A 83 0.09 0.52 -6.78
C SER A 83 0.58 0.26 -8.20
N ALA A 84 -0.10 0.82 -9.20
CA ALA A 84 0.31 0.73 -10.59
C ALA A 84 1.68 1.42 -10.83
N LYS A 85 1.89 2.58 -10.19
CA LYS A 85 3.17 3.30 -10.24
C LYS A 85 4.29 2.50 -9.59
N PHE A 86 4.04 1.93 -8.41
CA PHE A 86 5.00 1.08 -7.71
C PHE A 86 5.40 -0.16 -8.52
N LEU A 87 4.44 -0.85 -9.13
CA LEU A 87 4.72 -2.03 -9.98
C LEU A 87 5.37 -1.67 -11.32
N SER A 88 5.48 -0.38 -11.64
CA SER A 88 6.09 0.13 -12.88
C SER A 88 7.46 0.77 -12.68
N ILE A 89 8.01 0.71 -11.47
CA ILE A 89 9.40 1.17 -11.21
C ILE A 89 10.38 0.37 -12.06
N LYS A 90 11.41 1.05 -12.56
CA LYS A 90 12.48 0.46 -13.38
C LYS A 90 13.85 0.52 -12.71
N THR A 91 13.98 1.36 -11.69
CA THR A 91 15.19 1.53 -10.90
C THR A 91 15.01 0.91 -9.52
N PHE A 92 16.00 0.14 -9.09
CA PHE A 92 16.06 -0.47 -7.79
C PHE A 92 16.72 0.51 -6.81
N ASP A 93 15.91 1.35 -6.19
CA ASP A 93 16.31 2.15 -5.03
C ASP A 93 15.48 1.72 -3.82
N ARG A 94 16.15 1.13 -2.84
CA ARG A 94 15.53 0.65 -1.59
C ARG A 94 14.82 1.78 -0.83
N ALA A 95 15.30 3.01 -0.89
CA ALA A 95 14.65 4.14 -0.22
C ALA A 95 13.32 4.47 -0.91
N THR A 96 13.34 4.60 -2.24
CA THR A 96 12.13 4.83 -3.05
C THR A 96 11.13 3.68 -2.92
N ILE A 97 11.57 2.42 -2.97
CA ILE A 97 10.70 1.25 -2.79
C ILE A 97 10.03 1.29 -1.41
N ARG A 98 10.78 1.49 -0.33
CA ARG A 98 10.22 1.61 1.02
C ARG A 98 9.22 2.75 1.13
N LYS A 99 9.47 3.89 0.49
CA LYS A 99 8.52 5.03 0.44
C LYS A 99 7.19 4.64 -0.21
N TYR A 100 7.23 3.92 -1.33
CA TYR A 100 6.00 3.42 -1.98
C TYR A 100 5.26 2.41 -1.10
N ILE A 101 5.97 1.47 -0.47
CA ILE A 101 5.37 0.47 0.43
C ILE A 101 4.70 1.15 1.62
N ALA A 102 5.37 2.12 2.25
CA ALA A 102 4.81 2.91 3.34
C ALA A 102 3.56 3.69 2.89
N LEU A 103 3.63 4.35 1.74
CA LEU A 103 2.50 5.11 1.18
C LEU A 103 1.30 4.19 0.86
N GLN A 104 1.52 3.05 0.21
CA GLN A 104 0.46 2.08 -0.09
C GLN A 104 -0.16 1.52 1.19
N SER A 105 0.67 1.19 2.19
CA SER A 105 0.21 0.70 3.49
C SER A 105 -0.67 1.75 4.17
N PHE A 106 -0.20 3.00 4.24
CA PHE A 106 -0.95 4.11 4.83
C PHE A 106 -2.29 4.35 4.14
N LEU A 107 -2.28 4.46 2.80
CA LEU A 107 -3.50 4.70 2.04
C LEU A 107 -4.52 3.58 2.26
N ARG A 108 -4.08 2.32 2.26
CA ARG A 108 -4.97 1.17 2.48
C ARG A 108 -5.55 1.14 3.88
N TYR A 109 -4.72 1.37 4.91
CA TYR A 109 -5.22 1.41 6.28
C TYR A 109 -6.22 2.55 6.47
N SER A 110 -6.01 3.68 5.80
CA SER A 110 -6.95 4.81 5.79
C SER A 110 -8.30 4.50 5.14
N LEU A 111 -8.40 3.51 4.24
CA LEU A 111 -9.69 3.14 3.62
C LEU A 111 -10.70 2.58 4.63
N VAL A 112 -10.23 1.90 5.68
CA VAL A 112 -11.09 1.28 6.70
C VAL A 112 -11.88 2.32 7.51
N PRO A 113 -11.26 3.32 8.16
CA PRO A 113 -12.01 4.38 8.85
C PRO A 113 -12.86 5.21 7.88
N LEU A 114 -12.44 5.39 6.62
CA LEU A 114 -13.29 6.02 5.60
C LEU A 114 -14.57 5.21 5.33
N LEU A 115 -14.46 3.89 5.20
CA LEU A 115 -15.61 2.99 5.06
C LEU A 115 -16.52 3.06 6.30
N LEU A 116 -15.94 3.14 7.49
CA LEU A 116 -16.67 3.12 8.75
C LEU A 116 -17.21 4.49 9.18
N VAL A 117 -16.97 5.56 8.40
CA VAL A 117 -17.26 6.95 8.79
C VAL A 117 -18.70 7.17 9.24
N ARG A 118 -19.66 6.44 8.64
CA ARG A 118 -21.07 6.50 9.02
C ARG A 118 -21.35 5.90 10.39
N SER A 119 -20.63 4.83 10.75
CA SER A 119 -20.83 4.06 11.99
C SER A 119 -20.11 4.69 13.18
N ILE A 120 -18.87 5.15 12.98
CA ILE A 120 -18.06 5.71 14.07
C ILE A 120 -18.05 7.24 14.09
N GLY A 121 -18.60 7.90 13.07
CA GLY A 121 -18.61 9.34 12.93
C GLY A 121 -17.33 9.92 12.31
N ILE A 122 -17.41 11.19 11.88
CA ILE A 122 -16.32 11.88 11.18
C ILE A 122 -15.09 12.06 12.08
N VAL A 123 -15.30 12.53 13.32
CA VAL A 123 -14.19 12.84 14.24
C VAL A 123 -13.35 11.60 14.56
N PRO A 124 -13.93 10.46 14.99
CA PRO A 124 -13.14 9.25 15.24
C PRO A 124 -12.48 8.70 13.97
N SER A 125 -13.13 8.81 12.81
CA SER A 125 -12.54 8.37 11.54
C SER A 125 -11.30 9.17 11.16
N VAL A 126 -11.37 10.49 11.27
CA VAL A 126 -10.22 11.38 11.01
C VAL A 126 -9.10 11.11 11.99
N LEU A 127 -9.42 10.90 13.28
CA LEU A 127 -8.44 10.54 14.29
C LEU A 127 -7.73 9.23 13.92
N LEU A 128 -8.46 8.18 13.53
CA LEU A 128 -7.88 6.89 13.14
C LEU A 128 -6.99 6.97 11.88
N ILE A 129 -7.27 7.90 10.97
CA ILE A 129 -6.43 8.15 9.79
C ILE A 129 -5.14 8.88 10.18
N ILE A 130 -5.24 9.90 11.03
CA ILE A 130 -4.10 10.76 11.39
C ILE A 130 -3.21 10.09 12.45
N PHE A 131 -3.79 9.33 13.37
CA PHE A 131 -3.12 8.80 14.54
C PHE A 131 -1.87 7.97 14.20
N PRO A 132 -1.86 7.05 13.21
CA PRO A 132 -0.65 6.32 12.83
C PRO A 132 0.50 7.22 12.37
N ILE A 133 0.19 8.30 11.63
CA ILE A 133 1.20 9.28 11.20
C ILE A 133 1.69 10.08 12.39
N ALA A 134 0.77 10.63 13.19
CA ALA A 134 1.10 11.42 14.36
C ALA A 134 1.96 10.61 15.34
N TRP A 135 1.59 9.35 15.59
CA TRP A 135 2.36 8.41 16.40
C TRP A 135 3.77 8.24 15.86
N TYR A 136 3.92 7.94 14.56
CA TYR A 136 5.24 7.80 13.95
C TYR A 136 6.08 9.07 14.09
N LEU A 137 5.51 10.25 13.84
CA LEU A 137 6.24 11.53 13.93
C LEU A 137 6.68 11.86 15.35
N LEU A 138 5.83 11.56 16.35
CA LEU A 138 6.12 11.82 17.77
C LEU A 138 7.18 10.87 18.33
N PHE A 139 7.10 9.58 17.97
CA PHE A 139 7.93 8.55 18.60
C PHE A 139 9.18 8.19 17.80
N ALA A 140 9.24 8.41 16.48
CA ALA A 140 10.45 8.12 15.69
C ALA A 140 11.73 8.80 16.22
N PRO A 141 11.70 10.08 16.67
CA PRO A 141 12.87 10.71 17.26
C PRO A 141 13.36 10.04 18.56
N LEU A 142 12.44 9.47 19.35
CA LEU A 142 12.77 8.80 20.62
C LEU A 142 13.54 7.50 20.41
N PHE A 143 13.40 6.87 19.24
CA PHE A 143 14.16 5.67 18.85
C PHE A 143 15.50 6.00 18.18
N GLY A 144 15.88 7.28 18.11
CA GLY A 144 17.11 7.72 17.44
C GLY A 144 17.06 7.56 15.92
N GLU A 145 15.87 7.37 15.34
CA GLU A 145 15.69 7.29 13.90
C GLU A 145 15.61 8.70 13.30
N LYS A 146 16.27 8.91 12.16
CA LYS A 146 16.02 10.11 11.37
C LYS A 146 14.64 9.95 10.74
N LEU A 147 13.77 10.95 10.91
CA LEU A 147 12.45 11.00 10.28
C LEU A 147 12.55 10.60 8.80
N PHE A 148 11.84 9.53 8.44
CA PHE A 148 11.78 8.97 7.07
C PHE A 148 13.08 8.30 6.55
N ARG A 149 14.02 7.95 7.43
CA ARG A 149 15.18 7.11 7.12
C ARG A 149 15.43 6.08 8.24
N PRO A 150 14.87 4.86 8.14
CA PRO A 150 15.24 3.77 9.05
C PRO A 150 16.72 3.39 8.81
N ARG A 151 17.43 2.96 9.86
CA ARG A 151 18.86 2.57 9.80
C ARG A 151 19.14 1.62 8.63
N MET A 152 20.31 1.82 8.02
CA MET A 152 20.89 0.95 6.99
C MET A 152 21.20 -0.42 7.57
#